data_AF-L1QDG8-F1
#
_entry.id   AF-L1QDG8-F1
#
_cell.length_a   1.000
_cell.length_b   1.000
_cell.length_c   1.000
_cell.angle_alpha   90.00
_cell.angle_beta   90.00
_cell.angle_gamma   90.00
#
_symmetry.space_group_name_H-M   'P 1'
#
loop_
_entity.id
_entity.type
_entity.pdbx_description
1 polymer ?
#
loop_
_entity_poly.entity_id
_entity_poly.type
_entity_poly.pdbx_seq_one_letter_code
_entity_poly.pdbx_strand_id
1 'polypeptide(L)' 'MKKLDALLSRDVAKRMIIDGKPWEEIMDTTHLRLKDLKRIQRDEIDPKF' A
#
# COMPACT_ATOMS: atom_id res chain seq x y z
N MET A 1 3.02 13.93 15.18
CA MET A 1 2.01 12.90 14.86
C MET A 1 2.12 12.29 13.45
N LYS A 2 2.92 12.81 12.51
CA LYS A 2 2.91 12.33 11.10
C LYS A 2 3.35 10.87 10.81
N LYS A 3 4.08 10.20 11.71
CA LYS A 3 4.59 8.84 11.45
C LYS A 3 3.52 7.75 11.64
N LEU A 4 2.56 7.96 12.55
CA LEU A 4 1.49 6.97 12.80
C LEU A 4 0.55 6.87 11.59
N ASP A 5 0.16 8.02 11.03
CA ASP A 5 -0.73 8.07 9.87
C ASP A 5 -0.11 7.39 8.64
N ALA A 6 1.20 7.56 8.43
CA ALA A 6 1.91 6.93 7.32
C ALA A 6 2.03 5.40 7.46
N LEU A 7 2.16 4.89 8.68
CA LEU A 7 2.15 3.45 8.96
C LEU A 7 0.75 2.86 8.71
N LEU A 8 -0.29 3.54 9.20
CA LEU A 8 -1.69 3.16 8.95
C LEU A 8 -2.03 3.13 7.45
N SER A 9 -1.66 4.15 6.68
CA SER A 9 -1.85 4.16 5.22
C SER A 9 -1.16 2.99 4.53
N ARG A 10 0.03 2.60 5.01
CA ARG A 10 0.82 1.50 4.45
C ARG A 10 0.20 0.14 4.74
N ASP A 11 -0.24 -0.08 5.97
CA ASP A 11 -0.90 -1.33 6.39
C ASP A 11 -2.25 -1.52 5.68
N VAL A 12 -3.03 -0.44 5.54
CA VAL A 12 -4.30 -0.46 4.78
C VAL A 12 -4.03 -0.78 3.31
N ALA A 13 -3.04 -0.11 2.69
CA ALA A 13 -2.68 -0.38 1.30
C ALA A 13 -2.26 -1.84 1.10
N LYS A 14 -1.40 -2.36 1.99
CA LYS A 14 -0.96 -3.75 1.94
C LYS A 14 -2.13 -4.73 1.95
N ARG A 15 -3.09 -4.55 2.85
CA ARG A 15 -4.28 -5.41 2.93
C ARG A 15 -5.12 -5.34 1.65
N MET A 16 -5.38 -4.14 1.13
CA MET A 16 -6.15 -3.97 -0.10
C MET A 16 -5.46 -4.58 -1.34
N ILE A 17 -4.12 -4.55 -1.40
CA ILE A 17 -3.36 -5.21 -2.46
C ILE A 17 -3.53 -6.74 -2.39
N ILE A 18 -3.45 -7.31 -1.19
CA ILE A 18 -3.67 -8.75 -0.96
C ILE A 18 -5.11 -9.14 -1.34
N ASP A 19 -6.08 -8.28 -1.02
CA ASP A 19 -7.49 -8.46 -1.38
C ASP A 19 -7.77 -8.31 -2.89
N GLY A 20 -6.76 -7.96 -3.70
CA GLY A 20 -6.87 -7.83 -5.15
C GLY A 20 -7.61 -6.57 -5.60
N LYS A 21 -7.68 -5.53 -4.75
CA LYS A 21 -8.33 -4.26 -5.07
C LYS A 21 -7.59 -3.51 -6.20
N PRO A 22 -8.32 -2.76 -7.05
CA PRO A 22 -7.69 -1.96 -8.09
C PRO A 22 -6.87 -0.82 -7.50
N TRP A 23 -5.78 -0.45 -8.19
CA TRP A 23 -4.83 0.56 -7.70
C TRP A 23 -5.47 1.93 -7.45
N GLU A 24 -6.44 2.33 -8.27
CA GLU A 24 -7.14 3.61 -8.12
C GLU A 24 -7.89 3.71 -6.78
N GLU A 25 -8.60 2.63 -6.39
CA GLU A 25 -9.32 2.54 -5.10
C GLU A 25 -8.36 2.62 -3.91
N ILE A 26 -7.19 1.97 -4.04
CA ILE A 26 -6.17 1.98 -3.00
C ILE A 26 -5.54 3.38 -2.87
N MET A 27 -5.28 4.06 -3.99
CA MET A 27 -4.73 5.41 -4.01
C MET A 27 -5.68 6.41 -3.38
N ASP A 28 -6.97 6.34 -3.70
CA ASP A 28 -8.00 7.22 -3.14
C ASP A 28 -8.13 7.03 -1.62
N THR A 29 -8.13 5.77 -1.16
CA THR A 29 -8.26 5.44 0.26
C THR A 29 -7.02 5.83 1.07
N THR A 30 -5.83 5.49 0.57
CA THR A 30 -4.58 5.58 1.36
C THR A 30 -3.78 6.85 1.11
N HIS A 31 -4.16 7.62 0.07
CA HIS A 31 -3.45 8.80 -0.42
C HIS A 31 -1.99 8.51 -0.83
N LEU A 32 -1.65 7.22 -1.03
CA LEU A 32 -0.35 6.80 -1.51
C LEU A 32 -0.29 6.92 -3.03
N ARG A 33 0.91 7.14 -3.56
CA ARG A 33 1.12 7.16 -5.01
C ARG A 33 1.28 5.74 -5.53
N LEU A 34 0.93 5.50 -6.79
CA LEU A 34 1.10 4.20 -7.46
C LEU A 34 2.51 3.60 -7.30
N LYS A 35 3.55 4.45 -7.35
CA LYS A 35 4.94 4.01 -7.15
C LYS A 35 5.19 3.40 -5.76
N ASP A 36 4.51 3.92 -4.74
CA ASP A 36 4.64 3.49 -3.35
C ASP A 36 3.86 2.19 -3.14
N LEU A 37 2.68 2.07 -3.76
CA LEU A 37 1.89 0.84 -3.78
C LEU A 37 2.64 -0.33 -4.44
N LYS A 38 3.28 -0.09 -5.59
CA LYS A 38 4.13 -1.10 -6.27
C LYS A 38 5.35 -1.50 -5.44
N ARG A 39 5.94 -0.56 -4.67
CA ARG A 39 7.02 -0.86 -3.72
C ARG A 39 6.52 -1.75 -2.59
N ILE A 40 5.36 -1.47 -2.01
CA ILE A 40 4.75 -2.31 -0.97
C ILE A 40 4.51 -3.71 -1.51
N GLN A 41 3.95 -3.84 -2.72
CA GLN A 41 3.74 -5.14 -3.34
C GLN A 41 5.05 -5.92 -3.49
N ARG A 42 6.10 -5.29 -4.04
CA ARG A 42 7.39 -5.95 -4.27
C ARG A 42 8.17 -6.26 -2.98
N ASP A 43 8.21 -5.33 -2.04
CA ASP A 43 9.09 -5.42 -0.88
C ASP A 43 8.44 -6.19 0.29
N GLU A 44 7.11 -6.24 0.35
CA GLU A 44 6.39 -6.80 1.50
C GLU A 44 5.40 -7.93 1.19
N ILE A 45 4.91 -8.05 -0.04
CA ILE A 45 3.92 -9.08 -0.42
C ILE A 45 4.60 -10.18 -1.21
N ASP A 46 5.36 -9.82 -2.25
CA ASP A 46 6.10 -10.76 -3.09
C ASP A 46 7.61 -10.40 -3.11
N PRO A 47 8.31 -10.56 -1.98
CA PRO A 47 9.74 -10.38 -1.94
C PRO A 47 10.39 -11.50 -2.76
N LYS A 48 10.93 -11.14 -3.92
CA LYS A 48 11.74 -12.06 -4.72
C LYS A 48 12.99 -12.45 -3.93
N PHE A 49 13.04 -13.71 -3.48
CA PHE A 49 14.21 -14.33 -2.86
C PHE A 49 15.36 -14.49 -3.85
#